data_AF-A0A7C9CWF9-F1
#
_entry.id   AF-A0A7C9CWF9-F1
#
_cell.length_a   1.000
_cell.length_b   1.000
_cell.length_c   1.000
_cell.angle_alpha   90.00
_cell.angle_beta   90.00
_cell.angle_gamma   90.00
#
_symmetry.space_group_name_H-M   'P 1'
#
loop_
_entity.id
_entity.type
_entity.pdbx_description
1 polymer ?
#
loop_
_entity_poly.entity_id
_entity_poly.type
_entity_poly.pdbx_seq_one_letter_code
_entity_poly.pdbx_strand_id
1 'polypeptide(L)'
;NFIHMPPPHNANALHDKIHDLLKEWKIHKKIFTITLDNARANDNMQDMLCDTLNMHARLPCGGEFFHVRCGAHVLNLIVKEGLKVIDGGTSKVKDLVKYVTGSEGRKMKFEEIASGLGIDCA
;
A
#
# COMPACT_ATOMS: atom_id res chain seq x y z
N ASN A 1 5.15 -3.91 -18.43
CA ASN A 1 4.52 -5.23 -18.26
C ASN A 1 3.97 -5.35 -16.85
N PHE A 2 2.68 -5.67 -16.72
CA PHE A 2 2.06 -6.06 -15.45
C PHE A 2 1.78 -7.55 -15.51
N ILE A 3 2.13 -8.27 -14.45
CA ILE A 3 2.01 -9.74 -14.41
C ILE A 3 1.16 -10.11 -13.20
N HIS A 4 0.12 -10.90 -13.45
CA HIS A 4 -0.70 -11.43 -12.38
C HIS A 4 0.14 -12.40 -11.53
N MET A 5 0.18 -12.13 -10.22
CA MET A 5 0.63 -13.10 -9.23
C MET A 5 -0.59 -13.74 -8.56
N PRO A 6 -0.85 -15.04 -8.73
CA PRO A 6 -1.93 -15.71 -8.03
C PRO A 6 -1.57 -15.92 -6.55
N PRO A 7 -2.56 -16.05 -5.64
CA PRO A 7 -2.31 -16.52 -4.29
C PRO A 7 -1.59 -17.88 -4.28
N PRO A 8 -0.75 -18.17 -3.27
CA PRO A 8 -0.55 -17.39 -2.05
C PRO A 8 0.46 -16.24 -2.20
N HIS A 9 0.19 -15.10 -1.55
CA HIS A 9 1.09 -13.93 -1.51
C HIS A 9 2.13 -14.02 -0.38
N ASN A 10 2.82 -15.16 -0.29
CA ASN A 10 3.88 -15.37 0.71
C ASN A 10 5.28 -15.17 0.10
N ALA A 11 6.30 -15.13 0.96
CA ALA A 11 7.66 -14.82 0.55
C ALA A 11 8.21 -15.78 -0.53
N ASN A 12 8.02 -17.08 -0.34
CA ASN A 12 8.51 -18.11 -1.27
C ASN A 12 7.86 -17.99 -2.65
N ALA A 13 6.52 -17.86 -2.69
CA ALA A 13 5.79 -17.75 -3.95
C ALA A 13 6.15 -16.46 -4.72
N LEU A 14 6.35 -15.35 -4.00
CA LEU A 14 6.83 -14.10 -4.59
C LEU A 14 8.26 -14.24 -5.11
N HIS A 15 9.15 -14.87 -4.34
CA HIS A 15 10.53 -15.13 -4.72
C HIS A 15 10.59 -15.90 -6.05
N ASP A 16 9.93 -17.05 -6.11
CA ASP A 16 9.97 -17.94 -7.27
C ASP A 16 9.43 -17.21 -8.51
N LYS A 17 8.29 -16.53 -8.35
CA LYS A 17 7.67 -15.77 -9.45
C LYS A 17 8.59 -14.67 -9.98
N ILE A 18 9.20 -13.87 -9.10
CA ILE A 18 10.07 -12.77 -9.51
C ILE A 18 11.34 -13.32 -10.15
N HIS A 19 11.97 -14.32 -9.53
CA HIS A 19 13.19 -14.92 -10.03
C HIS A 19 13.00 -15.54 -11.43
N ASP A 20 11.89 -16.24 -11.68
CA ASP A 20 11.55 -16.79 -12.99
C ASP A 20 11.38 -15.69 -14.04
N LEU A 21 10.72 -14.58 -13.69
CA LEU A 21 10.58 -13.43 -14.58
C LEU A 21 11.93 -12.78 -14.92
N LEU A 22 12.81 -12.61 -13.93
CA LEU A 22 14.15 -12.07 -14.15
C LEU A 22 14.99 -12.96 -15.08
N LYS A 23 14.81 -14.28 -15.00
CA LYS A 23 15.43 -15.26 -15.91
C LYS A 23 14.83 -15.21 -17.30
N GLU A 24 13.50 -15.22 -17.41
CA GLU A 24 12.75 -15.13 -18.67
C GLU A 24 13.15 -13.88 -19.46
N TRP A 25 13.24 -12.74 -18.77
CA TRP A 25 13.69 -11.47 -19.34
C TRP A 25 15.20 -11.39 -19.56
N LYS A 26 15.96 -12.41 -19.11
CA LYS A 26 17.43 -12.49 -19.21
C LYS A 26 18.16 -11.33 -18.55
N ILE A 27 17.58 -10.77 -17.48
CA ILE A 27 18.14 -9.66 -16.71
C ILE A 27 18.59 -10.07 -15.31
N HIS A 28 18.43 -11.33 -14.90
CA HIS A 28 18.81 -11.84 -13.57
C HIS A 28 20.27 -11.53 -13.15
N LYS A 29 21.19 -11.26 -14.10
CA LYS A 29 22.58 -10.83 -13.80
C LYS A 29 22.82 -9.33 -13.87
N LYS A 30 21.77 -8.54 -14.08
CA LYS A 30 21.81 -7.09 -14.31
C LYS A 30 20.95 -6.33 -13.31
N ILE A 31 20.63 -6.95 -12.19
CA ILE A 31 19.83 -6.35 -11.12
C ILE A 31 20.76 -5.71 -10.10
N PHE A 32 20.41 -4.51 -9.67
CA PHE A 32 21.06 -3.82 -8.57
C PHE A 32 20.13 -3.65 -7.39
N THR A 33 18.89 -3.19 -7.63
CA THR A 33 17.92 -2.85 -6.59
C THR A 33 16.50 -3.25 -7.00
N ILE A 34 15.66 -3.55 -6.02
CA ILE A 34 14.21 -3.70 -6.12
C ILE A 34 13.51 -2.74 -5.15
N THR A 35 12.41 -2.14 -5.60
CA THR A 35 11.57 -1.28 -4.76
C THR A 35 10.26 -1.98 -4.41
N LEU A 36 9.99 -2.16 -3.12
CA LEU A 36 8.82 -2.88 -2.60
C LEU A 36 8.08 -2.07 -1.54
N ASP A 37 6.79 -2.32 -1.33
CA ASP A 37 6.07 -1.71 -0.21
C ASP A 37 6.50 -2.32 1.14
N ASN A 38 6.11 -1.69 2.24
CA ASN A 38 6.55 -2.08 3.59
C ASN A 38 5.69 -3.24 4.13
N ALA A 39 5.85 -4.43 3.56
CA ALA A 39 5.11 -5.63 3.93
C ALA A 39 6.06 -6.78 4.30
N ARG A 40 5.73 -7.53 5.36
CA ARG A 40 6.57 -8.63 5.87
C ARG A 40 6.89 -9.70 4.82
N ALA A 41 5.93 -10.01 3.94
CA ALA A 41 6.17 -10.97 2.86
C ALA A 41 7.23 -10.48 1.87
N ASN A 42 7.25 -9.17 1.59
CA ASN A 42 8.22 -8.55 0.70
C ASN A 42 9.60 -8.45 1.34
N ASP A 43 9.67 -8.10 2.63
CA ASP A 43 10.92 -8.08 3.40
C ASP A 43 11.62 -9.45 3.36
N ASN A 44 10.88 -10.52 3.67
CA ASN A 44 11.45 -11.87 3.62
C ASN A 44 11.79 -12.33 2.20
N MET A 45 10.95 -11.99 1.22
CA MET A 45 11.17 -12.39 -0.18
C MET A 45 12.42 -11.74 -0.75
N GLN A 46 12.63 -10.45 -0.49
CA GLN A 46 13.80 -9.75 -1.04
C GLN A 46 15.10 -10.27 -0.44
N ASP A 47 15.12 -10.70 0.82
CA ASP A 47 16.29 -11.34 1.43
C ASP A 47 16.64 -12.63 0.66
N MET A 48 15.65 -13.50 0.46
CA MET A 48 15.83 -14.75 -0.31
C MET A 48 16.29 -14.50 -1.74
N LEU A 49 15.73 -13.48 -2.40
CA LEU A 49 16.08 -13.12 -3.77
C LEU A 49 17.50 -12.54 -3.84
N CYS A 50 17.88 -11.69 -2.87
CA CYS A 50 19.22 -11.12 -2.77
C CYS A 50 20.26 -12.24 -2.65
N ASP A 51 20.04 -13.19 -1.74
CA ASP A 51 20.91 -14.36 -1.55
C ASP A 51 21.03 -15.17 -2.84
N THR A 52 19.91 -15.50 -3.47
CA THR A 52 19.87 -16.27 -4.71
C THR A 52 20.64 -15.56 -5.83
N LEU A 53 20.45 -14.27 -6.03
CA LEU A 53 21.13 -13.51 -7.09
C LEU A 53 22.63 -13.31 -6.77
N ASN A 54 22.99 -13.10 -5.51
CA ASN A 54 24.38 -13.00 -5.07
C ASN A 54 25.17 -14.29 -5.34
N MET A 55 24.57 -15.45 -5.08
CA MET A 55 25.20 -16.74 -5.35
C MET A 55 25.48 -16.96 -6.86
N HIS A 56 24.57 -16.53 -7.73
CA HIS A 56 24.62 -16.86 -9.16
C HIS A 56 25.23 -15.79 -10.07
N ALA A 57 25.20 -14.53 -9.66
CA ALA A 57 25.52 -13.39 -10.51
C ALA A 57 26.41 -12.33 -9.87
N ARG A 58 26.66 -12.41 -8.55
CA ARG A 58 27.32 -11.40 -7.69
C ARG A 58 26.70 -10.01 -7.85
N LEU A 59 25.80 -9.65 -6.94
CA LEU A 59 25.22 -8.31 -6.94
C LEU A 59 26.30 -7.26 -6.63
N PRO A 60 26.18 -6.03 -7.16
CA PRO A 60 27.06 -4.94 -6.78
C PRO A 60 27.00 -4.71 -5.26
N CYS A 61 28.15 -4.39 -4.65
CA CYS A 61 28.31 -4.20 -3.21
C CYS A 61 27.77 -5.39 -2.37
N GLY A 62 27.78 -6.60 -2.93
CA GLY A 62 27.26 -7.79 -2.24
C GLY A 62 25.76 -7.71 -1.91
N GLY A 63 25.01 -6.83 -2.57
CA GLY A 63 23.58 -6.67 -2.32
C GLY A 63 23.21 -5.70 -1.18
N GLU A 64 24.18 -4.95 -0.62
CA GLU A 64 23.93 -3.97 0.46
C GLU A 64 22.78 -3.00 0.15
N PHE A 65 22.63 -2.61 -1.13
CA PHE A 65 21.60 -1.67 -1.59
C PHE A 65 20.48 -2.36 -2.40
N PHE A 66 20.25 -3.65 -2.19
CA PHE A 66 19.31 -4.42 -3.00
C PHE A 66 17.85 -4.01 -2.75
N HIS A 67 17.48 -3.66 -1.52
CA HIS A 67 16.09 -3.34 -1.18
C HIS A 67 15.90 -1.87 -0.83
N VAL A 68 14.96 -1.24 -1.56
CA VAL A 68 14.47 0.11 -1.27
C VAL A 68 12.98 0.05 -0.95
N ARG A 69 12.57 0.64 0.17
CA ARG A 69 11.15 0.74 0.52
C ARG A 69 10.46 1.78 -0.35
N CYS A 70 9.22 1.52 -0.75
CA CYS A 70 8.42 2.42 -1.55
C CYS A 70 8.12 3.71 -0.78
N GLY A 71 8.66 4.84 -1.26
CA GLY A 71 8.48 6.16 -0.62
C GLY A 71 7.01 6.57 -0.47
N ALA A 72 6.17 6.30 -1.48
CA ALA A 72 4.74 6.57 -1.40
C ALA A 72 4.06 5.78 -0.26
N HIS A 73 4.49 4.54 -0.04
CA HIS A 73 3.98 3.73 1.07
C HIS A 73 4.44 4.28 2.43
N VAL A 74 5.71 4.68 2.55
CA VAL A 74 6.24 5.32 3.76
C VAL A 74 5.48 6.61 4.09
N LEU A 75 5.23 7.46 3.09
CA LEU A 75 4.43 8.67 3.26
C LEU A 75 3.00 8.34 3.69
N ASN A 76 2.37 7.32 3.11
CA ASN A 76 1.05 6.86 3.53
C ASN A 76 1.02 6.40 5.00
N LEU A 77 2.08 5.73 5.49
CA LEU A 77 2.19 5.37 6.90
C LEU A 77 2.30 6.61 7.80
N ILE A 78 3.16 7.57 7.45
CA ILE A 78 3.31 8.83 8.21
C ILE A 78 1.98 9.59 8.27
N VAL A 79 1.30 9.74 7.13
CA VAL A 79 0.02 10.44 7.06
C VAL A 79 -1.04 9.70 7.89
N LYS A 80 -1.13 8.38 7.79
CA LYS A 80 -2.06 7.58 8.60
C LYS A 80 -1.84 7.75 10.09
N GLU A 81 -0.60 7.72 10.55
CA GLU A 81 -0.27 7.96 11.96
C GLU A 81 -0.62 9.39 12.38
N GLY A 82 -0.32 10.40 11.56
CA GLY A 82 -0.70 11.79 11.83
C GLY A 82 -2.22 11.99 11.91
N LEU A 83 -2.98 11.31 11.06
CA LEU A 83 -4.45 11.37 11.08
C LEU A 83 -5.07 10.75 12.33
N LYS A 84 -4.36 9.87 13.05
CA LYS A 84 -4.86 9.30 14.32
C LYS A 84 -5.15 10.38 15.37
N VAL A 85 -4.43 11.50 15.34
CA VAL A 85 -4.61 12.63 16.27
C VAL A 85 -6.01 13.25 16.14
N ILE A 86 -6.59 13.22 14.94
CA ILE A 86 -7.93 13.77 14.66
C ILE A 86 -8.99 12.68 14.47
N ASP A 87 -8.64 11.41 14.69
CA ASP A 87 -9.51 10.27 14.37
C ASP A 87 -10.85 10.31 15.12
N GLY A 88 -10.84 10.75 16.38
CA GLY A 88 -12.08 10.93 17.15
C GLY A 88 -13.02 11.98 16.56
N GLY A 89 -12.49 13.09 16.03
CA GLY A 89 -13.28 14.11 15.34
C GLY A 89 -13.83 13.60 14.01
N THR A 90 -12.96 12.98 13.19
CA THR A 90 -13.37 12.44 11.89
C THR A 90 -14.38 11.30 12.03
N SER A 91 -14.28 10.47 13.07
CA SER A 91 -15.24 9.40 13.35
C SER A 91 -16.63 9.96 13.68
N LYS A 92 -16.72 10.98 14.53
CA LYS A 92 -18.00 11.66 14.83
C LYS A 92 -18.65 12.27 13.59
N VAL A 93 -17.86 12.91 12.73
CA VAL A 93 -18.36 13.46 11.46
C VAL A 93 -18.86 12.34 10.55
N LYS A 94 -18.10 11.24 10.40
CA LYS A 94 -18.52 10.08 9.61
C LYS A 94 -19.83 9.47 10.13
N ASP A 95 -19.98 9.35 11.44
CA ASP A 95 -21.18 8.79 12.07
C ASP A 95 -22.38 9.72 11.91
N LEU A 96 -22.19 11.05 12.01
CA LEU A 96 -23.21 12.04 11.70
C LEU A 96 -23.66 11.96 10.24
N VAL A 97 -22.71 11.92 9.29
CA VAL A 97 -23.01 11.79 7.86
C VAL A 97 -23.78 10.50 7.61
N LYS A 98 -23.31 9.35 8.12
CA LYS A 98 -24.03 8.07 8.00
C LYS A 98 -25.44 8.13 8.61
N TYR A 99 -25.61 8.81 9.74
CA TYR A 99 -26.91 8.97 10.36
C TYR A 99 -27.84 9.81 9.48
N VAL A 100 -27.39 10.97 8.99
CA VAL A 100 -28.20 11.87 8.16
C VAL A 100 -28.56 11.21 6.83
N THR A 101 -27.60 10.56 6.16
CA THR A 101 -27.82 9.94 4.85
C THR A 101 -28.46 8.56 4.91
N GLY A 102 -28.56 7.96 6.10
CA GLY A 102 -29.08 6.61 6.28
C GLY A 102 -30.59 6.47 6.09
N SER A 103 -31.34 7.56 5.93
CA SER A 103 -32.73 7.50 5.43
C SER A 103 -33.14 8.83 4.82
N GLU A 104 -34.03 8.77 3.83
CA GLU A 104 -34.53 9.94 3.13
C GLU A 104 -35.23 10.94 4.08
N GLY A 105 -36.05 10.44 5.00
CA GLY A 105 -36.68 11.30 6.01
C GLY A 105 -35.71 11.99 6.97
N ARG A 106 -34.56 11.37 7.31
CA ARG A 106 -33.52 12.02 8.12
C ARG A 106 -32.79 13.09 7.32
N LYS A 107 -32.55 12.83 6.03
CA LYS A 107 -31.93 13.78 5.11
C LYS A 107 -32.82 15.02 4.91
N MET A 108 -34.10 14.83 4.59
CA MET A 108 -35.07 15.92 4.43
C MET A 108 -35.15 16.80 5.68
N LYS A 109 -35.24 16.17 6.87
CA LYS A 109 -35.29 16.90 8.14
C LYS A 109 -34.00 17.70 8.41
N PHE A 110 -32.85 17.16 8.04
CA PHE A 110 -31.58 17.85 8.16
C PHE A 110 -31.51 19.07 7.22
N GLU A 111 -31.92 18.92 5.96
CA GLU A 111 -31.99 20.00 4.97
C GLU A 111 -32.95 21.13 5.40
N GLU A 112 -34.12 20.77 5.96
CA GLU A 112 -35.07 21.74 6.51
C GLU A 112 -34.45 22.59 7.64
N ILE A 113 -33.78 21.94 8.60
CA ILE A 113 -33.10 22.63 9.71
C ILE A 113 -31.97 23.52 9.19
N ALA A 114 -31.16 23.02 8.26
CA ALA A 114 -30.04 23.77 7.69
C ALA A 114 -30.52 25.00 6.90
N SER A 115 -31.58 24.86 6.10
CA SER A 115 -32.24 25.99 5.42
C SER A 115 -32.77 27.03 6.42
N GLY A 116 -33.39 26.59 7.52
CA GLY A 116 -33.84 27.47 8.60
C GLY A 116 -32.70 28.23 9.31
N LEU A 117 -31.48 27.72 9.25
CA LEU A 117 -30.26 28.38 9.76
C LEU A 117 -29.53 29.22 8.69
N GLY A 118 -30.06 29.29 7.47
CA GLY A 118 -29.43 29.98 6.34
C GLY A 118 -28.19 29.26 5.79
N ILE A 119 -28.05 27.96 6.06
CA ILE A 119 -26.96 27.13 5.53
C ILE A 119 -27.45 26.50 4.23
N ASP A 120 -26.78 26.82 3.12
CA ASP A 120 -27.08 26.23 1.82
C ASP A 120 -26.71 24.74 1.80
N CYS A 121 -27.62 23.91 1.30
CA CYS A 121 -27.49 22.45 1.24
C CYS A 121 -27.33 21.92 -0.20
N ALA A 122 -27.12 22.82 -1.17
CA ALA A 122 -26.96 22.51 -2.60
C ALA A 122 -25.70 21.69 -2.93
#